data_AF-A0A4U0SMV0-F1
#
_entry.id   AF-A0A4U0SMV0-F1
#
_cell.length_a   1.000
_cell.length_b   1.000
_cell.length_c   1.000
_cell.angle_alpha   90.00
_cell.angle_beta   90.00
_cell.angle_gamma   90.00
#
_symmetry.space_group_name_H-M   'P 1'
#
loop_
_entity.id
_entity.type
_entity.pdbx_description
1 polymer ?
#
loop_
_entity_poly.entity_id
_entity_poly.type
_entity_poly.pdbx_seq_one_letter_code
_entity_poly.pdbx_strand_id
1 'polypeptide(L)' 'MSKRYTPEFKRDAVELVRSSGRTPTEVARELGVSPEGLRG' A
#
# COMPACT_ATOMS: atom_id res chain seq x y z
N MET A 1 -19.39 1.34 6.21
CA MET A 1 -18.47 2.50 6.07
C MET A 1 -17.25 2.05 5.29
N SER A 2 -17.22 2.31 3.98
CA SER A 2 -16.01 2.12 3.19
C SER A 2 -14.94 3.07 3.74
N LYS A 3 -13.96 2.56 4.48
CA LYS A 3 -12.71 3.28 4.77
C LYS A 3 -12.18 3.71 3.40
N ARG A 4 -12.43 4.96 3.02
CA ARG A 4 -11.91 5.55 1.79
C ARG A 4 -10.41 5.66 2.02
N TYR A 5 -9.69 4.60 1.67
CA TYR A 5 -8.25 4.70 1.45
C TYR A 5 -8.08 5.78 0.39
N THR A 6 -7.59 6.93 0.84
CA THR A 6 -7.39 8.07 -0.05
C THR A 6 -6.39 7.65 -1.12
N PRO A 7 -6.49 8.21 -2.34
CA PRO A 7 -5.51 7.93 -3.40
C PRO A 7 -4.08 8.29 -2.95
N GLU A 8 -3.92 9.26 -2.05
CA GLU A 8 -2.66 9.61 -1.40
C GLU A 8 -2.10 8.42 -0.61
N PHE A 9 -2.92 7.78 0.23
CA PHE A 9 -2.50 6.61 1.01
C PHE A 9 -1.99 5.47 0.12
N LYS A 10 -2.66 5.21 -1.01
CA LYS A 10 -2.19 4.20 -1.97
C LYS A 10 -0.83 4.56 -2.55
N ARG A 11 -0.63 5.85 -2.87
CA ARG A 11 0.61 6.35 -3.46
C ARG A 11 1.77 6.26 -2.48
N ASP A 12 1.56 6.68 -1.24
CA ASP A 12 2.54 6.57 -0.17
C ASP A 12 2.93 5.11 0.10
N ALA A 13 1.95 4.21 0.08
CA ALA A 13 2.21 2.78 0.25
C ALA A 13 3.02 2.17 -0.92
N VAL A 14 2.74 2.59 -2.16
CA VAL A 14 3.54 2.18 -3.34
C VAL A 14 4.95 2.76 -3.29
N GLU A 15 5.09 4.02 -2.89
CA GLU A 15 6.40 4.68 -2.74
C GLU A 15 7.21 4.03 -1.62
N LEU A 16 6.57 3.67 -0.51
CA LEU A 16 7.18 2.93 0.58
C LEU A 16 7.70 1.57 0.12
N VAL A 17 6.92 0.81 -0.67
CA VAL A 17 7.37 -0.46 -1.29
C VAL A 17 8.61 -0.23 -2.15
N ARG A 18 8.58 0.77 -3.03
CA ARG A 18 9.68 1.09 -3.95
C ARG A 18 10.95 1.54 -3.21
N SER A 19 10.80 2.36 -2.18
CA SER A 19 11.92 2.90 -1.38
C SER A 19 12.52 1.85 -0.43
N SER A 20 11.68 1.03 0.20
CA SER A 20 12.13 0.03 1.17
C SER A 20 12.59 -1.29 0.55
N GLY A 21 12.32 -1.52 -0.75
CA GLY A 21 12.63 -2.79 -1.43
C GLY A 21 11.81 -3.98 -0.92
N ARG A 22 10.85 -3.73 -0.03
CA ARG A 22 9.96 -4.75 0.56
C ARG A 22 8.88 -5.13 -0.42
N THR A 23 8.29 -6.31 -0.23
CA THR A 23 7.23 -6.75 -1.13
C THR A 23 5.92 -5.98 -0.86
N PRO A 24 5.09 -5.75 -1.89
CA PRO A 24 3.77 -5.15 -1.73
C PRO A 24 2.91 -5.85 -0.67
N THR A 25 3.05 -7.16 -0.52
CA THR A 25 2.31 -7.97 0.46
C THR A 25 2.71 -7.67 1.90
N GLU A 26 3.99 -7.46 2.16
CA GLU A 26 4.48 -7.12 3.50
C GLU A 26 3.98 -5.74 3.92
N VAL A 27 4.13 -4.75 3.05
CA VAL A 27 3.67 -3.38 3.28
C VAL A 27 2.14 -3.34 3.41
N ALA A 28 1.42 -4.12 2.59
CA ALA A 28 -0.03 -4.27 2.69
C ALA A 28 -0.49 -4.82 4.05
N ARG A 29 0.17 -5.87 4.55
CA ARG A 29 -0.13 -6.44 5.87
C ARG A 29 0.12 -5.46 7.01
N GLU A 30 1.21 -4.70 6.93
CA GLU A 30 1.59 -3.71 7.93
C GLU A 30 0.60 -2.53 7.97
N LEU A 31 0.17 -2.07 6.80
CA LEU A 31 -0.75 -0.95 6.63
C LEU A 31 -2.24 -1.35 6.72
N GLY A 32 -2.53 -2.65 6.81
CA GLY A 32 -3.90 -3.18 6.81
C GLY A 32 -4.66 -2.88 5.51
N VAL A 33 -3.97 -2.90 4.37
CA VAL A 33 -4.54 -2.64 3.03
C VAL A 33 -4.41 -3.84 2.12
N SER A 34 -5.22 -3.89 1.06
CA SER A 34 -5.11 -4.96 0.07
C SER A 34 -3.86 -4.77 -0.81
N PRO A 35 -3.02 -5.81 -0.98
CA PRO A 35 -1.81 -5.74 -1.79
C PRO A 35 -2.07 -5.53 -3.29
N GLU A 36 -3.28 -5.79 -3.76
CA GLU A 36 -3.70 -5.54 -5.14
C GLU A 36 -3.53 -4.07 -5.55
N GLY A 37 -3.75 -3.14 -4.62
CA GLY A 37 -3.55 -1.71 -4.87
C GLY A 37 -2.08 -1.27 -4.94
N LEU A 38 -1.15 -2.13 -4.52
CA LEU A 38 0.28 -1.85 -4.44
C LEU A 38 1.10 -2.50 -5.56
N ARG A 39 0.44 -3.29 -6.44
CA ARG A 39 1.06 -3.92 -7.61
C ARG A 39 1.11 -3.03 -8.86
N GLY A 40 0.63 -1.78 -8.75
CA GLY A 40 0.58 -0.79 -9.83
C GLY A 40 1.86 0.04 -9.98
#